data_AF-A0A928VGT0-F1
#
_entry.id   AF-A0A928VGT0-F1
#
_cell.length_a   1.000
_cell.length_b   1.000
_cell.length_c   1.000
_cell.angle_alpha   90.00
_cell.angle_beta   90.00
_cell.angle_gamma   90.00
#
_symmetry.space_group_name_H-M   'P 1'
#
loop_
_entity.id
_entity.type
_entity.pdbx_description
1 polymer ?
#
loop_
_entity_poly.entity_id
_entity_poly.type
_entity_poly.pdbx_seq_one_letter_code
_entity_poly.pdbx_strand_id
1 'polypeptide(L)' 'QNRLAVTMGINRSTVHQWVNEISDPLAEAVTHMIKALREINSSAADDFIDLYLERQSSQPSSDPPEDNL' A
#
# COMPACT_ATOMS: atom_id res chain seq x y z
N GLN A 1 -9.44 8.78 1.11
CA GLN A 1 -9.37 8.43 2.55
C GLN A 1 -10.72 7.95 3.10
N ASN A 2 -11.77 8.78 3.21
CA ASN A 2 -13.03 8.38 3.87
C ASN A 2 -13.75 7.18 3.22
N ARG A 3 -13.90 7.20 1.89
CA ARG A 3 -14.57 6.10 1.16
C ARG A 3 -13.81 4.78 1.30
N LEU A 4 -12.49 4.82 1.21
CA LEU A 4 -11.63 3.64 1.38
C LEU A 4 -11.77 3.03 2.79
N ALA A 5 -11.73 3.86 3.83
CA ALA A 5 -11.92 3.41 5.22
C ALA A 5 -13.28 2.74 5.42
N VAL A 6 -14.35 3.33 4.88
CA VAL A 6 -15.71 2.77 4.94
C VAL A 6 -15.80 1.44 4.19
N THR A 7 -15.28 1.36 2.96
CA THR A 7 -15.32 0.14 2.16
C THR A 7 -14.47 -0.99 2.76
N MET A 8 -13.34 -0.66 3.40
CA MET A 8 -12.51 -1.64 4.10
C MET A 8 -13.01 -1.99 5.51
N GLY A 9 -13.98 -1.26 6.06
CA GLY A 9 -14.47 -1.45 7.42
C GLY A 9 -13.44 -1.14 8.51
N ILE A 10 -12.43 -0.32 8.21
CA ILE A 10 -11.34 0.03 9.14
C ILE A 10 -11.44 1.48 9.61
N ASN A 11 -10.68 1.81 10.66
CA ASN A 11 -10.64 3.16 11.18
C ASN A 11 -10.04 4.13 10.15
N ARG A 12 -10.68 5.29 9.96
CA ARG A 12 -10.21 6.37 9.10
C ARG A 12 -8.79 6.83 9.45
N SER A 13 -8.44 6.83 10.75
CA SER A 13 -7.11 7.20 11.22
C SER A 13 -6.02 6.27 10.69
N THR A 14 -6.33 4.98 10.51
CA THR A 14 -5.39 4.01 9.91
C THR A 14 -5.09 4.36 8.45
N VAL A 15 -6.13 4.64 7.66
CA VAL A 15 -5.96 5.10 6.26
C VAL A 15 -5.23 6.44 6.20
N HIS A 16 -5.48 7.33 7.17
CA HIS A 16 -4.78 8.60 7.26
C HIS A 16 -3.28 8.40 7.52
N GLN A 17 -2.90 7.47 8.40
CA GLN A 17 -1.49 7.16 8.65
C GLN A 17 -0.77 6.65 7.39
N TRP A 18 -1.40 5.76 6.63
CA TRP A 18 -0.82 5.25 5.38
C TRP A 18 -0.65 6.34 4.32
N VAL A 19 -1.65 7.20 4.14
CA VAL A 19 -1.61 8.26 3.13
C VAL A 19 -0.60 9.36 3.48
N ASN A 20 -0.33 9.57 4.76
CA ASN A 20 0.71 10.51 5.22
C ASN A 20 2.05 9.82 5.50
N GLU A 21 2.23 8.57 5.07
CA GLU A 21 3.48 7.81 5.23
C GLU A 21 3.95 7.70 6.69
N ILE A 22 3.03 7.80 7.65
CA ILE A 22 3.31 7.64 9.09
C ILE A 22 3.56 6.16 9.42
N SER A 23 2.87 5.27 8.72
CA SER A 23 3.08 3.82 8.80
C SER A 23 2.81 3.19 7.44
N ASP A 24 3.49 2.09 7.15
CA ASP A 24 3.20 1.31 5.96
C ASP A 24 2.06 0.30 6.21
N PRO A 25 1.17 0.08 5.23
CA PRO A 25 0.19 -0.99 5.29
C PRO A 25 0.86 -2.36 5.17
N LEU A 26 0.35 -3.35 5.91
CA LEU A 26 0.76 -4.75 5.75
C LEU A 26 0.29 -5.31 4.39
N ALA A 27 0.94 -6.36 3.89
CA ALA A 27 0.59 -7.01 2.63
C ALA A 27 -0.90 -7.42 2.54
N GLU A 28 -1.48 -7.86 3.65
CA GLU A 28 -2.91 -8.15 3.76
C GLU A 28 -3.77 -6.89 3.55
N ALA A 29 -3.39 -5.77 4.19
CA ALA A 29 -4.08 -4.50 4.04
C ALA A 29 -3.98 -3.97 2.61
N VAL A 30 -2.84 -4.15 1.94
CA VAL A 30 -2.65 -3.82 0.52
C VAL A 30 -3.64 -4.59 -0.35
N THR A 31 -3.79 -5.89 -0.10
CA THR A 31 -4.76 -6.73 -0.84
C THR A 31 -6.20 -6.25 -0.63
N HIS A 32 -6.55 -5.87 0.61
CA HIS A 32 -7.87 -5.30 0.92
C HIS A 32 -8.08 -3.91 0.30
N MET A 33 -7.04 -3.07 0.21
CA MET A 33 -7.11 -1.79 -0.48
C MET A 33 -7.41 -1.98 -1.97
N ILE A 34 -6.73 -2.91 -2.64
CA ILE A 34 -6.98 -3.19 -4.06
C ILE A 34 -8.43 -3.63 -4.29
N LYS A 35 -8.96 -4.53 -3.44
CA LYS A 35 -10.37 -4.98 -3.52
C LYS A 35 -11.34 -3.81 -3.32
N ALA A 36 -11.13 -3.02 -2.28
CA ALA A 36 -11.96 -1.85 -1.98
C ALA A 36 -11.89 -0.79 -3.10
N LEU A 37 -10.71 -0.55 -3.67
CA LEU A 37 -10.53 0.34 -4.81
C LEU A 37 -11.29 -0.18 -6.03
N ARG A 38 -11.27 -1.50 -6.32
CA ARG A 38 -12.03 -2.08 -7.44
C ARG A 38 -13.54 -1.83 -7.32
N GLU A 39 -14.08 -1.91 -6.10
CA GLU A 39 -15.50 -1.60 -5.83
C GLU A 39 -15.82 -0.11 -5.98
N ILE A 40 -14.87 0.77 -5.62
CA ILE A 40 -15.03 2.22 -5.65
C ILE A 40 -14.83 2.80 -7.06
N ASN A 41 -13.77 2.38 -7.74
CA ASN A 41 -13.32 2.77 -9.06
C ASN A 41 -12.23 1.78 -9.54
N SER A 42 -12.59 0.90 -10.49
CA SER A 42 -11.66 -0.10 -11.04
C SER A 42 -10.37 0.50 -11.62
N SER A 43 -10.44 1.66 -12.28
CA SER A 43 -9.26 2.34 -12.83
C SER A 43 -8.26 2.73 -11.74
N ALA A 44 -8.77 3.21 -10.59
CA ALA A 44 -7.92 3.60 -9.46
C ALA A 44 -7.24 2.38 -8.81
N ALA A 45 -7.83 1.19 -8.94
CA ALA A 45 -7.20 -0.03 -8.44
C ALA A 45 -6.05 -0.48 -9.35
N ASP A 46 -6.21 -0.35 -10.66
CA ASP A 46 -5.17 -0.70 -11.62
C ASP A 46 -3.98 0.27 -11.49
N ASP A 47 -4.25 1.59 -11.41
CA ASP A 47 -3.22 2.62 -11.14
C ASP A 47 -2.46 2.33 -9.83
N PHE A 48 -3.19 1.89 -8.79
CA PHE A 48 -2.58 1.56 -7.50
C PHE A 48 -1.68 0.32 -7.58
N ILE A 49 -2.06 -0.70 -8.35
CA ILE A 49 -1.24 -1.91 -8.55
C ILE A 49 0.06 -1.55 -9.27
N ASP A 50 -0.02 -0.76 -10.34
CA ASP A 50 1.16 -0.37 -11.12
C ASP A 50 2.16 0.42 -10.26
N LEU A 51 1.67 1.42 -9.52
CA LEU A 51 2.51 2.21 -8.61
C LEU A 51 3.09 1.37 -7.45
N TYR A 52 2.33 0.41 -6.93
CA TYR A 52 2.79 -0.47 -5.86
C TYR A 52 3.91 -1.41 -6.34
N LEU A 53 3.77 -2.00 -7.53
CA LEU A 53 4.78 -2.88 -8.13
C LEU A 53 6.05 -2.11 -8.51
N GLU A 54 5.91 -0.88 -9.04
CA GLU A 54 7.05 -0.01 -9.33
C GLU A 54 7.84 0.32 -8.06
N ARG A 55 7.16 0.66 -6.95
CA ARG A 55 7.80 0.91 -5.65
C ARG A 55 8.55 -0.31 -5.11
N GLN A 56 8.02 -1.52 -5.29
CA GLN A 56 8.71 -2.75 -4.87
C GLN A 56 9.94 -3.07 -5.72
N SER A 57 9.86 -2.84 -7.03
CA SER A 57 11.00 -3.04 -7.94
C SER A 57 12.15 -2.04 -7.71
N SER A 58 11.85 -0.91 -7.08
CA SER A 58 12.79 0.19 -6.81
C SER A 58 13.40 0.16 -5.40
N GLN A 59 13.14 -0.87 -4.58
CA GLN A 59 13.86 -1.04 -3.33
C GLN A 59 15.26 -1.61 -3.63
N PRO A 60 16.35 -0.83 -3.49
CA PRO A 60 17.68 -1.41 -3.46
C PRO A 60 17.73 -2.36 -2.28
N SER A 61 18.02 -3.63 -2.57
CA SER A 61 18.31 -4.66 -1.57
C SER A 61 19.22 -4.08 -0.50
N SER A 62 18.65 -3.87 0.69
CA SER A 62 19.42 -3.51 1.89
C SER A 62 20.08 -4.75 2.48
N ASP A 63 20.69 -5.56 1.61
CA ASP A 63 21.68 -6.54 2.03
C ASP A 63 22.98 -5.75 2.20
N PRO A 64 23.52 -5.63 3.42
CA PRO A 64 24.86 -5.12 3.58
C PRO A 64 25.80 -6.07 2.83
N PRO A 65 26.81 -5.56 2.10
CA PRO A 65 27.85 -6.43 1.58
C PRO A 65 28.47 -7.13 2.79
N GLU A 66 28.43 -8.46 2.82
CA GLU A 66 29.27 -9.27 3.71
C GLU A 66 30.73 -9.09 3.28
N ASP A 67 31.29 -7.91 3.57
CA ASP A 67 32.72 -7.66 3.47
C ASP A 67 33.36 -8.15 4.77
N ASN A 68 33.60 -9.46 4.77
CA ASN A 68 34.87 -10.12 5.07
C ASN A 68 35.73 -9.50 6.20
N LEU A 69 35.74 -10.18 7.35
CA LEU A 69 36.78 -10.03 8.39
C LEU A 69 37.14 -11.39 8.98
#